data_AF-A0A6M8W2C5-F1
#
_entry.id   AF-A0A6M8W2C5-F1
#
_cell.length_a   1.000
_cell.length_b   1.000
_cell.length_c   1.000
_cell.angle_alpha   90.00
_cell.angle_beta   90.00
_cell.angle_gamma   90.00
#
_symmetry.space_group_name_H-M   'P 1'
#
loop_
_entity.id
_entity.type
_entity.pdbx_description
1 polymer ?
#
loop_
_entity_poly.entity_id
_entity_poly.type
_entity_poly.pdbx_seq_one_letter_code
_entity_poly.pdbx_strand_id
1 'polypeptide(L)'
;MSPSGHARCCAETACCGQTHSTTTCPPERIATHAAEPRDAARLMVIRRAEPDRFEHAHIRDLPALLAPGDRLVVNTTQVLPARFRGTREDTGGKVEGLYLQDAPQPDPAATHWLAMLKSRRHARGAPIRLLGPDGPSPYTLRMLEPQPDPPGRVDRRGPR
;
A
#
# COMPACT_ATOMS: atom_id res chain seq x y z
N MET A 1 19.93 40.05 10.87
CA MET A 1 19.41 39.24 12.00
C MET A 1 17.88 39.26 11.93
N SER A 2 17.28 38.13 11.57
CA SER A 2 15.92 37.75 12.02
C SER A 2 16.01 37.30 13.49
N PRO A 3 14.93 37.01 14.26
CA PRO A 3 13.56 36.61 13.87
C PRO A 3 12.49 37.47 14.61
N SER A 4 11.17 37.35 14.48
CA SER A 4 10.31 36.17 14.52
C SER A 4 8.91 36.50 13.96
N GLY A 5 8.61 35.98 12.78
CA GLY A 5 7.25 35.95 12.24
C GLY A 5 6.49 34.74 12.78
N HIS A 6 5.46 34.98 13.59
CA HIS A 6 4.47 33.96 13.92
C HIS A 6 3.53 33.82 12.72
N ALA A 7 3.71 32.77 11.93
CA ALA A 7 2.77 32.38 10.90
C ALA A 7 1.53 31.75 11.58
N ARG A 8 0.45 32.51 11.69
CA ARG A 8 -0.89 31.95 11.90
C ARG A 8 -1.25 31.16 10.65
N CYS A 9 -1.37 29.85 10.78
CA CYS A 9 -1.82 28.99 9.70
C CYS A 9 -3.36 29.08 9.63
N CYS A 10 -3.88 29.71 8.56
CA CYS A 10 -5.28 29.63 8.20
C CYS A 10 -5.59 28.19 7.75
N ALA A 11 -6.55 27.55 8.42
CA ALA A 11 -7.09 26.27 8.05
C ALA A 11 -8.08 26.43 6.88
N GLU A 12 -7.57 26.58 5.66
CA GLU A 12 -8.39 26.46 4.45
C GLU A 12 -7.60 25.68 3.40
N THR A 13 -7.88 24.38 3.34
CA THR A 13 -7.67 23.61 2.11
C THR A 13 -8.85 22.70 1.96
N ALA A 14 -9.72 23.07 1.02
CA ALA A 14 -10.84 22.31 0.54
C ALA A 14 -10.39 20.88 0.17
N CYS A 15 -10.69 19.93 1.07
CA CYS A 15 -10.54 18.51 0.79
C CYS A 15 -11.81 18.07 0.07
N CYS A 16 -11.68 17.86 -1.23
CA CYS A 16 -12.71 17.37 -2.12
C CYS A 16 -13.39 16.10 -1.54
N GLY A 17 -14.68 16.19 -1.19
CA GLY A 17 -15.62 15.07 -1.15
C GLY A 17 -15.50 14.03 -0.03
N GLN A 18 -14.79 14.28 1.08
CA GLN A 18 -14.72 13.32 2.18
C GLN A 18 -15.19 13.94 3.50
N THR A 19 -16.39 13.54 3.95
CA THR A 19 -16.92 13.81 5.29
C THR A 19 -16.18 12.97 6.33
N HIS A 20 -14.90 13.28 6.56
CA HIS A 20 -14.22 12.82 7.78
C HIS A 20 -14.59 13.80 8.88
N SER A 21 -15.57 13.42 9.72
CA SER A 21 -15.95 14.18 10.90
C SER A 21 -14.74 14.34 11.82
N THR A 22 -14.41 15.58 12.20
CA THR A 22 -13.34 15.93 13.15
C THR A 22 -13.75 15.50 14.57
N THR A 23 -13.77 14.19 14.81
CA THR A 23 -14.06 13.66 16.15
C THR A 23 -12.83 13.87 17.02
N THR A 24 -12.98 14.61 18.11
CA THR A 24 -11.91 14.82 19.09
C THR A 24 -11.60 13.50 19.81
N CYS A 25 -10.37 13.00 19.67
CA CYS A 25 -9.86 11.87 20.43
C CYS A 25 -8.90 12.38 21.51
N PRO A 26 -9.23 12.23 22.81
CA PRO A 26 -8.30 12.56 23.87
C PRO A 26 -7.00 11.74 23.76
N PRO A 27 -5.82 12.35 23.91
CA PRO A 27 -4.54 11.67 23.69
C PRO A 27 -4.34 10.45 24.58
N GLU A 28 -4.88 10.45 25.80
CA GLU A 28 -4.83 9.34 26.74
C GLU A 28 -5.63 8.09 26.30
N ARG A 29 -6.53 8.23 25.31
CA ARG A 29 -7.28 7.11 24.73
C ARG A 29 -6.57 6.45 23.55
N ILE A 30 -5.41 6.97 23.13
CA ILE A 30 -4.58 6.37 22.10
C ILE A 30 -3.69 5.31 22.74
N ALA A 31 -3.92 4.04 22.40
CA ALA A 31 -3.11 2.94 22.91
C ALA A 31 -1.66 3.07 22.42
N THR A 32 -0.72 3.16 23.35
CA THR A 32 0.73 3.19 23.07
C THR A 32 1.38 1.80 23.14
N HIS A 33 0.69 0.84 23.74
CA HIS A 33 1.10 -0.55 23.90
C HIS A 33 -0.08 -1.48 23.60
N ALA A 34 0.22 -2.71 23.19
CA ALA A 34 -0.80 -3.73 23.02
C ALA A 34 -1.39 -4.15 24.37
N ALA A 35 -2.66 -4.59 24.37
CA ALA A 35 -3.24 -5.26 25.53
C ALA A 35 -2.54 -6.62 25.75
N GLU A 36 -2.33 -6.98 27.02
CA GLU A 36 -1.77 -8.28 27.41
C GLU A 36 -2.69 -8.98 28.42
N PRO A 37 -3.23 -10.19 28.10
CA PRO A 37 -3.05 -10.93 26.86
C PRO A 37 -3.70 -10.24 25.64
N ARG A 38 -3.17 -10.48 24.43
CA ARG A 38 -3.64 -9.87 23.16
C ARG A 38 -5.15 -9.93 22.96
N ASP A 39 -5.78 -11.02 23.37
CA ASP A 39 -7.21 -11.28 23.19
C ASP A 39 -8.12 -10.55 24.22
N ALA A 40 -7.54 -9.86 25.20
CA ALA A 40 -8.23 -8.99 26.15
C ALA A 40 -8.46 -7.57 25.60
N ALA A 41 -8.03 -7.28 24.36
CA ALA A 41 -8.40 -6.03 23.70
C ALA A 41 -9.93 -5.93 23.52
N ARG A 42 -10.47 -4.72 23.70
CA ARG A 42 -11.90 -4.43 23.51
C ARG A 42 -12.28 -4.54 22.03
N LEU A 43 -13.42 -5.16 21.76
CA LEU A 43 -14.06 -5.29 20.46
C LEU A 43 -15.39 -4.54 20.49
N MET A 44 -15.60 -3.61 19.55
CA MET A 44 -16.89 -2.95 19.35
C MET A 44 -17.61 -3.64 18.20
N VAL A 45 -18.78 -4.22 18.47
CA VAL A 45 -19.59 -4.93 17.48
C VAL A 45 -20.71 -4.01 17.01
N ILE A 46 -20.77 -3.75 15.71
CA ILE A 46 -21.83 -2.96 15.08
C ILE A 46 -22.47 -3.81 13.99
N ARG A 47 -23.79 -4.04 14.10
CA ARG A 47 -24.58 -4.71 13.05
C ARG A 47 -24.97 -3.65 12.01
N ARG A 48 -24.59 -3.84 10.74
CA ARG A 48 -24.90 -2.86 9.68
C ARG A 48 -26.39 -2.57 9.51
N ALA A 49 -27.25 -3.54 9.82
CA ALA A 49 -28.70 -3.39 9.77
C ALA A 49 -29.28 -2.51 10.90
N GLU A 50 -28.53 -2.34 12.00
CA GLU A 50 -28.95 -1.60 13.20
C GLU A 50 -27.81 -0.66 13.64
N PRO A 51 -27.49 0.41 12.87
CA PRO A 51 -26.31 1.24 13.10
C PRO A 51 -26.32 2.02 14.43
N ASP A 52 -27.50 2.25 15.00
CA ASP A 52 -27.67 2.92 16.30
C ASP A 52 -27.43 1.98 17.50
N ARG A 53 -27.21 0.69 17.23
CA ARG A 53 -26.96 -0.33 18.27
C ARG A 53 -25.55 -0.86 18.12
N PHE A 54 -24.82 -0.88 19.23
CA PHE A 54 -23.50 -1.48 19.32
C PHE A 54 -23.37 -2.26 20.61
N GLU A 55 -22.53 -3.29 20.55
CA GLU A 55 -22.22 -4.14 21.69
C GLU A 55 -20.74 -4.03 22.04
N HIS A 56 -20.44 -4.16 23.33
CA HIS A 56 -19.08 -4.23 23.84
C HIS A 56 -18.71 -5.69 24.11
N ALA A 57 -17.64 -6.14 23.46
CA ALA A 57 -17.07 -7.47 23.62
C ALA A 57 -15.54 -7.37 23.78
N HIS A 58 -14.87 -8.52 23.83
CA HIS A 58 -13.43 -8.66 23.73
C HIS A 58 -13.05 -9.48 22.49
N ILE A 59 -11.79 -9.39 22.07
CA ILE A 59 -11.30 -10.17 20.91
C ILE A 59 -11.44 -11.68 21.13
N ARG A 60 -11.30 -12.17 22.36
CA ARG A 60 -11.56 -13.58 22.71
C ARG A 60 -12.99 -14.05 22.44
N ASP A 61 -13.95 -13.13 22.38
CA ASP A 61 -15.36 -13.44 22.10
C ASP A 61 -15.65 -13.54 20.60
N LEU A 62 -14.68 -13.15 19.74
CA LEU A 62 -14.82 -13.15 18.29
C LEU A 62 -15.32 -14.50 17.71
N PRO A 63 -14.86 -15.68 18.15
CA PRO A 63 -15.37 -16.95 17.63
C PRO A 63 -16.87 -17.13 17.81
N ALA A 64 -17.47 -16.59 18.88
CA ALA A 64 -18.91 -16.68 19.14
C ALA A 64 -19.73 -15.73 18.24
N LEU A 65 -19.09 -14.76 17.60
CA LEU A 65 -19.74 -13.82 16.68
C LEU A 65 -19.78 -14.31 15.23
N LEU A 66 -19.05 -15.39 14.92
CA LEU A 66 -18.95 -15.98 13.58
C LEU A 66 -19.94 -17.14 13.43
N ALA A 67 -20.56 -17.23 12.26
CA ALA A 67 -21.40 -18.37 11.90
C ALA A 67 -20.57 -19.49 11.27
N PRO A 68 -20.99 -20.76 11.38
CA PRO A 68 -20.40 -21.84 10.59
C PRO A 68 -20.44 -21.50 9.09
N GLY A 69 -19.28 -21.57 8.44
CA GLY A 69 -19.12 -21.23 7.02
C GLY A 69 -18.52 -19.84 6.76
N ASP A 70 -18.42 -18.98 7.78
CA ASP A 70 -17.70 -17.71 7.67
C ASP A 70 -16.21 -17.92 7.40
N ARG A 71 -15.59 -16.99 6.67
CA ARG A 71 -14.16 -17.02 6.33
C ARG A 71 -13.45 -15.82 6.94
N LEU A 72 -12.48 -16.10 7.81
CA LEU A 72 -11.57 -15.08 8.33
C LEU A 72 -10.38 -14.94 7.39
N VAL A 73 -10.31 -13.83 6.66
CA VAL A 73 -9.16 -13.52 5.79
C VAL A 73 -8.15 -12.71 6.60
N VAL A 74 -7.04 -13.34 6.97
CA VAL A 74 -5.97 -12.70 7.75
C VAL A 74 -4.87 -12.23 6.81
N ASN A 75 -4.51 -10.95 6.91
CA ASN A 75 -3.36 -10.43 6.20
C ASN A 75 -2.05 -10.85 6.90
N THR A 76 -1.31 -11.77 6.29
CA THR A 76 0.04 -12.13 6.74
C THR A 76 1.04 -11.36 5.88
N THR A 77 1.67 -10.33 6.45
CA THR A 77 2.65 -9.51 5.72
C THR A 77 4.03 -10.16 5.72
N GLN A 78 4.53 -10.52 4.55
CA GLN A 78 5.94 -10.88 4.36
C GLN A 78 6.66 -9.73 3.64
N VAL A 79 7.74 -9.23 4.24
CA VAL A 79 8.55 -8.17 3.64
C VAL A 79 9.63 -8.82 2.78
N LEU A 80 9.42 -8.88 1.47
CA LEU A 80 10.47 -9.25 0.53
C LEU A 80 11.30 -8.00 0.18
N PRO A 81 12.64 -8.00 0.34
CA PRO A 81 13.50 -6.94 -0.17
C PRO A 81 13.54 -7.01 -1.71
N ALA A 82 12.47 -6.52 -2.33
CA ALA A 82 12.19 -6.69 -3.76
C ALA A 82 12.42 -5.41 -4.57
N ARG A 83 12.93 -4.35 -3.93
CA ARG A 83 13.17 -3.07 -4.57
C ARG A 83 14.43 -3.12 -5.42
N PHE A 84 14.32 -2.80 -6.71
CA PHE A 84 15.45 -2.67 -7.61
C PHE A 84 15.57 -1.24 -8.16
N ARG A 85 16.79 -0.91 -8.59
CA ARG A 85 17.11 0.33 -9.28
C ARG A 85 17.70 -0.02 -10.64
N GLY A 86 17.51 0.86 -11.60
CA GLY A 86 18.06 0.72 -12.93
C GLY A 86 18.19 2.04 -13.65
N THR A 87 18.83 1.97 -14.80
CA THR A 87 18.99 3.10 -15.72
C THR A 87 18.47 2.68 -17.08
N ARG A 88 17.65 3.53 -17.70
CA ARG A 88 17.22 3.30 -19.08
C ARG A 88 18.40 3.48 -20.02
N GLU A 89 18.64 2.51 -20.89
CA GLU A 89 19.78 2.61 -21.82
C GLU A 89 19.53 3.61 -22.95
N ASP A 90 18.27 3.85 -23.31
CA ASP A 90 17.89 4.78 -24.38
C ASP A 90 18.03 6.27 -23.98
N THR A 91 17.79 6.59 -22.71
CA THR A 91 17.59 7.96 -22.23
C THR A 91 18.47 8.33 -21.04
N GLY A 92 19.17 7.36 -20.43
CA GLY A 92 19.92 7.56 -19.19
C GLY A 92 19.02 7.83 -17.97
N GLY A 93 17.70 7.76 -18.13
CA GLY A 93 16.73 8.05 -17.07
C GLY A 93 16.78 7.00 -15.96
N LYS A 94 16.78 7.46 -14.70
CA LYS A 94 16.72 6.57 -13.53
C LYS A 94 15.36 5.90 -13.42
N VAL A 95 15.35 4.62 -13.06
CA VAL A 95 14.16 3.81 -12.81
C VAL A 95 14.26 3.15 -11.45
N GLU A 96 13.17 3.19 -10.70
CA GLU A 96 12.99 2.46 -9.45
C GLU A 96 11.78 1.53 -9.65
N GLY A 97 11.91 0.29 -9.19
CA GLY A 97 10.85 -0.71 -9.30
C GLY A 97 10.80 -1.65 -8.11
N LEU A 98 9.69 -2.37 -8.01
CA LEU A 98 9.42 -3.37 -7.00
C LEU A 98 9.08 -4.68 -7.71
N TYR A 99 9.91 -5.70 -7.50
CA TYR A 99 9.58 -7.07 -7.85
C TYR A 99 8.38 -7.53 -7.01
N LEU A 100 7.42 -8.21 -7.64
CA LEU A 100 6.23 -8.72 -6.95
C LEU A 100 6.29 -10.25 -6.88
N GLN A 101 6.51 -10.89 -8.03
CA GLN A 101 6.60 -12.34 -8.15
C GLN A 101 7.18 -12.73 -9.52
N ASP A 102 7.57 -14.00 -9.64
CA ASP A 102 7.84 -14.60 -10.94
C ASP A 102 6.53 -14.65 -11.76
N ALA A 103 6.64 -14.33 -13.03
CA ALA A 103 5.55 -14.43 -14.00
C ALA A 103 5.68 -15.74 -14.78
N PRO A 104 4.56 -16.29 -15.29
CA PRO A 104 4.59 -17.43 -16.21
C PRO A 104 5.58 -17.17 -17.34
N GLN A 105 6.35 -18.19 -17.72
CA GLN A 105 7.50 -18.07 -18.62
C GLN A 105 7.07 -18.27 -20.09
N PRO A 106 6.88 -17.20 -20.89
CA PRO A 106 6.63 -17.34 -22.33
C PRO A 106 7.88 -17.79 -23.10
N ASP A 107 9.08 -17.52 -22.57
CA ASP A 107 10.37 -17.94 -23.13
C ASP A 107 11.22 -18.67 -22.08
N PRO A 108 11.53 -19.97 -22.27
CA PRO A 108 12.33 -20.76 -21.33
C PRO A 108 13.76 -20.25 -21.15
N ALA A 109 14.29 -19.43 -22.06
CA ALA A 109 15.65 -18.87 -21.97
C ALA A 109 15.76 -17.65 -21.02
N ALA A 110 14.64 -17.09 -20.55
CA ALA A 110 14.65 -15.88 -19.73
C ALA A 110 13.73 -15.98 -18.50
N THR A 111 14.14 -15.38 -17.38
CA THR A 111 13.28 -15.22 -16.21
C THR A 111 12.30 -14.07 -16.42
N HIS A 112 11.04 -14.29 -16.06
CA HIS A 112 9.97 -13.32 -16.24
C HIS A 112 9.48 -12.86 -14.89
N TRP A 113 9.36 -11.54 -14.72
CA TRP A 113 8.90 -10.94 -13.46
C TRP A 113 7.65 -10.12 -13.66
N LEU A 114 6.73 -10.25 -12.70
CA LEU A 114 5.76 -9.21 -12.44
C LEU A 114 6.42 -8.15 -11.54
N ALA A 115 6.49 -6.92 -12.03
CA ALA A 115 7.11 -5.82 -11.30
C ALA A 115 6.29 -4.54 -11.43
N MET A 116 6.30 -3.73 -10.36
CA MET A 116 5.74 -2.39 -10.37
C MET A 116 6.86 -1.37 -10.61
N LEU A 117 6.68 -0.48 -11.59
CA LEU A 117 7.65 0.57 -11.91
C LEU A 117 7.17 1.92 -11.40
N LYS A 118 8.06 2.66 -10.73
CA LYS A 118 7.85 4.07 -10.36
C LYS A 118 8.18 4.98 -11.54
N SER A 119 7.44 4.81 -12.65
CA SER A 119 7.59 5.60 -13.87
C SER A 119 6.23 5.86 -14.51
N ARG A 120 6.02 7.07 -15.06
CA ARG A 120 4.72 7.45 -15.66
C ARG A 120 4.36 6.67 -16.91
N ARG A 121 5.37 6.33 -17.73
CA ARG A 121 5.24 5.54 -18.96
C ARG A 121 6.56 4.86 -19.25
N HIS A 122 6.51 3.59 -19.59
CA HIS A 122 7.64 2.86 -20.12
C HIS A 122 7.18 2.14 -21.38
N ALA A 123 7.98 2.24 -22.45
CA ALA A 123 7.61 1.64 -23.73
C ALA A 123 7.91 0.14 -23.70
N ARG A 124 7.10 -0.63 -24.42
CA ARG A 124 7.36 -2.05 -24.66
C ARG A 124 8.76 -2.23 -25.25
N GLY A 125 9.52 -3.19 -24.75
CA GLY A 125 10.88 -3.51 -25.19
C GLY A 125 11.97 -2.54 -24.72
N ALA A 126 11.62 -1.42 -24.07
CA ALA A 126 12.60 -0.44 -23.60
C ALA A 126 13.53 -1.09 -22.55
N PRO A 127 14.85 -1.04 -22.76
CA PRO A 127 15.81 -1.70 -21.87
C PRO A 127 16.08 -0.88 -20.61
N ILE A 128 16.03 -1.55 -19.47
CA ILE A 128 16.47 -1.02 -18.18
C ILE A 128 17.65 -1.87 -17.71
N ARG A 129 18.84 -1.28 -17.68
CA ARG A 129 20.01 -1.90 -17.05
C ARG A 129 19.82 -1.86 -15.54
N LEU A 130 19.86 -3.01 -14.89
CA LEU A 130 19.77 -3.06 -13.43
C LEU A 130 21.05 -2.53 -12.78
N LEU A 131 20.89 -2.00 -11.57
CA LEU A 131 22.00 -1.62 -10.69
C LEU A 131 22.09 -2.67 -9.59
N GLY A 132 23.23 -3.34 -9.51
CA GLY A 132 23.58 -4.20 -8.38
C GLY A 132 24.09 -3.38 -7.19
N PRO A 133 24.39 -4.05 -6.06
CA PRO A 133 24.96 -3.41 -4.89
C PRO A 133 26.31 -2.74 -5.17
N ASP A 134 27.12 -3.34 -6.03
CA ASP A 134 28.50 -2.90 -6.32
C ASP A 134 28.64 -2.09 -7.63
N GLY A 135 27.52 -1.73 -8.27
CA GLY A 135 27.53 -0.95 -9.52
C GLY A 135 26.61 -1.51 -10.61
N PRO A 136 26.91 -1.28 -11.90
CA PRO A 136 26.09 -1.77 -13.00
C PRO A 136 25.99 -3.30 -12.97
N SER A 137 24.77 -3.82 -12.97
CA SER A 137 24.53 -5.26 -13.04
C SER A 137 24.55 -5.73 -14.50
N PRO A 138 24.98 -6.97 -14.79
CA PRO A 138 24.91 -7.52 -16.14
C PRO A 138 23.47 -7.71 -16.63
N TYR A 139 22.50 -7.72 -15.72
CA TYR A 139 21.09 -7.98 -16.04
C TYR A 139 20.38 -6.74 -16.61
N THR A 140 19.63 -6.96 -17.68
CA THR A 140 18.76 -5.95 -18.31
C THR A 140 17.33 -6.42 -18.29
N LEU A 141 16.43 -5.60 -17.77
CA LEU A 141 15.00 -5.82 -17.86
C LEU A 141 14.45 -5.23 -19.16
N ARG A 142 13.51 -5.93 -19.78
CA ARG A 142 12.73 -5.43 -20.90
C ARG A 142 11.25 -5.53 -20.56
N MET A 143 10.52 -4.44 -20.75
CA MET A 143 9.07 -4.46 -20.56
C MET A 143 8.41 -5.27 -21.67
N LEU A 144 7.86 -6.43 -21.31
CA LEU A 144 7.10 -7.23 -22.26
C LEU A 144 5.71 -6.66 -22.43
N GLU A 145 4.90 -6.59 -21.37
CA GLU A 145 3.53 -6.11 -21.47
C GLU A 145 3.13 -5.38 -20.19
N PRO A 146 2.40 -4.27 -20.29
CA PRO A 146 1.79 -3.66 -19.12
C PRO A 146 0.71 -4.60 -18.60
N GLN A 147 0.79 -4.95 -17.32
CA GLN A 147 -0.30 -5.68 -16.68
C GLN A 147 -1.48 -4.72 -16.42
N PRO A 148 -2.72 -5.17 -16.64
CA PRO A 148 -3.88 -4.40 -16.26
C PRO A 148 -3.86 -4.15 -14.76
N ASP A 149 -4.39 -3.01 -14.34
CA ASP A 149 -4.58 -2.75 -12.92
C ASP A 149 -5.49 -3.84 -12.31
N PRO A 150 -5.19 -4.31 -11.09
CA PRO A 150 -6.06 -5.26 -10.43
C PRO A 150 -7.46 -4.65 -10.26
N PRO A 151 -8.53 -5.46 -10.36
CA PRO A 151 -9.89 -4.98 -10.22
C PRO A 151 -10.08 -4.26 -8.88
N GLY A 152 -10.72 -3.08 -8.92
CA GLY A 152 -10.97 -2.26 -7.73
C GLY A 152 -9.97 -1.12 -7.49
N ARG A 153 -8.98 -0.91 -8.36
CA ARG A 153 -8.15 0.32 -8.32
C ARG A 153 -9.00 1.52 -8.73
N VAL A 154 -9.40 2.34 -7.75
CA VAL A 154 -10.03 3.64 -8.00
C VAL A 154 -9.01 4.55 -8.67
N ASP A 155 -9.27 4.96 -9.91
CA ASP A 155 -8.46 6.00 -10.56
C ASP A 155 -8.64 7.30 -9.77
N ARG A 156 -7.64 7.66 -8.98
CA ARG A 156 -7.63 8.93 -8.24
C ARG A 156 -7.38 10.13 -9.15
N ARG A 157 -7.27 9.92 -10.47
CA ARG A 157 -7.27 11.02 -11.43
C ARG A 157 -8.71 11.51 -11.57
N GLY A 158 -8.97 12.66 -10.93
CA GLY A 158 -10.14 13.46 -11.26
C GLY A 158 -10.23 13.74 -12.76
N PRO A 159 -11.42 14.11 -13.26
CA PRO A 159 -11.63 14.39 -14.68
C PRO A 159 -10.67 15.49 -15.16
N ARG A 160 -10.19 15.34 -16.40
CA ARG A 160 -9.32 16.31 -17.08
C ARG A 160 -10.06 17.59 -17.42
#